data_AF-A0A9D6P4G0-F1
#
_entry.id   AF-A0A9D6P4G0-F1
#
_cell.length_a   1.000
_cell.length_b   1.000
_cell.length_c   1.000
_cell.angle_alpha   90.00
_cell.angle_beta   90.00
_cell.angle_gamma   90.00
#
_symmetry.space_group_name_H-M   'P 1'
#
loop_
_entity.id
_entity.type
_entity.pdbx_description
1 polymer ?
#
loop_
_entity_poly.entity_id
_entity_poly.type
_entity_poly.pdbx_seq_one_letter_code
_entity_poly.pdbx_strand_id
1 'polypeptide(L)'
;MPKQMLLILALAVITASAIIALSQTNPAPVKKSQIDTAVNQAKLLYNSEKQRGRDFSNGPCLSNALMPGWVVDIAHNPRQEIDNLVENQCAAFVEGSAQHFVELDINGNLIRAK
;
A
#
# COMPACT_ATOMS: atom_id res chain seq x y z
N MET A 1 -43.09 5.36 -29.86
CA MET A 1 -42.40 5.63 -28.57
C MET A 1 -42.15 7.13 -28.46
N PRO A 2 -42.50 7.78 -27.35
CA PRO A 2 -42.31 9.22 -27.21
C PRO A 2 -40.80 9.54 -27.21
N LYS A 3 -40.40 10.56 -27.96
CA LYS A 3 -39.00 10.97 -28.16
C LYS A 3 -38.25 11.22 -26.83
N GLN A 4 -38.99 11.62 -25.80
CA GLN A 4 -38.49 11.80 -24.43
C GLN A 4 -38.09 10.48 -23.75
N MET A 5 -38.79 9.39 -24.01
CA MET A 5 -38.47 8.07 -23.44
C MET A 5 -37.20 7.47 -24.05
N LEU A 6 -36.93 7.73 -25.34
CA LEU A 6 -35.65 7.37 -25.98
C LEU A 6 -34.47 8.17 -25.39
N LEU A 7 -34.68 9.45 -25.08
CA LEU A 7 -33.66 10.33 -24.50
C LEU A 7 -33.29 9.92 -23.07
N ILE A 8 -34.29 9.56 -22.26
CA ILE A 8 -34.07 9.07 -20.88
C ILE A 8 -33.34 7.73 -20.88
N LEU A 9 -33.70 6.79 -21.77
CA LEU A 9 -32.99 5.52 -21.88
C LEU A 9 -31.53 5.71 -22.30
N ALA A 10 -31.26 6.58 -23.28
CA ALA A 10 -29.90 6.85 -23.73
C ALA A 10 -29.02 7.43 -22.61
N LEU A 11 -29.58 8.38 -21.82
CA LEU A 11 -28.86 8.98 -20.70
C LEU A 11 -28.57 7.97 -19.58
N ALA A 12 -29.55 7.12 -19.24
CA ALA A 12 -29.39 6.07 -18.23
C ALA A 12 -28.27 5.07 -18.61
N VAL A 13 -28.20 4.68 -19.89
CA VAL A 13 -27.15 3.79 -20.42
C VAL A 13 -25.77 4.46 -20.32
N ILE A 14 -25.64 5.74 -20.67
CA ILE A 14 -24.36 6.48 -20.57
C ILE A 14 -23.91 6.54 -19.11
N THR A 15 -24.81 6.85 -18.18
CA THR A 15 -24.49 6.93 -16.75
C THR A 15 -24.10 5.57 -16.17
N ALA A 16 -24.81 4.49 -16.53
CA ALA A 16 -24.47 3.14 -16.08
C ALA A 16 -23.10 2.68 -16.62
N SER A 17 -22.79 3.03 -17.88
CA SER A 17 -21.51 2.70 -18.51
C SER A 17 -20.33 3.40 -17.82
N ALA A 18 -20.49 4.67 -17.44
CA ALA A 18 -19.47 5.42 -16.71
C ALA A 18 -19.18 4.84 -15.31
N ILE A 19 -20.22 4.37 -14.61
CA ILE A 19 -20.09 3.75 -13.28
C ILE A 19 -19.32 2.41 -13.36
N ILE A 20 -19.62 1.58 -14.38
CA ILE A 20 -18.95 0.29 -14.57
C ILE A 20 -17.47 0.48 -14.93
N ALA A 21 -17.13 1.46 -15.77
CA ALA A 21 -15.75 1.77 -16.15
C ALA A 21 -14.89 2.22 -14.94
N LEU A 22 -15.49 2.87 -13.95
CA LEU A 22 -14.81 3.27 -12.71
C LEU A 22 -14.60 2.11 -11.72
N SER A 23 -15.35 1.01 -11.87
CA SER A 23 -15.38 -0.09 -10.90
C SER A 23 -14.43 -1.25 -11.23
N GLN A 24 -13.78 -1.26 -12.39
CA GLN A 24 -12.94 -2.37 -12.86
C GLN A 24 -11.43 -2.13 -12.75
N THR A 25 -10.94 -1.83 -11.55
CA THR A 25 -9.48 -1.84 -11.29
C THR A 25 -9.12 -3.00 -10.39
N ASN A 26 -9.17 -4.23 -10.90
CA ASN A 26 -8.46 -5.33 -10.26
C ASN A 26 -6.97 -5.17 -10.61
N PRO A 27 -6.08 -4.86 -9.63
CA PRO A 27 -4.67 -4.74 -9.92
C PRO A 27 -4.12 -6.09 -10.37
N ALA A 28 -3.27 -6.08 -11.38
CA ALA A 28 -2.56 -7.29 -11.80
C ALA A 28 -1.72 -7.84 -10.64
N PRO A 29 -1.52 -9.16 -10.54
CA PRO A 29 -0.65 -9.75 -9.53
C PRO A 29 0.76 -9.14 -9.57
N VAL A 30 1.31 -8.88 -8.37
CA VAL A 30 2.68 -8.35 -8.23
C VAL A 30 3.68 -9.36 -8.78
N LYS A 31 4.58 -8.90 -9.65
CA LYS A 31 5.67 -9.72 -10.17
C LYS A 31 6.75 -9.92 -9.10
N LYS A 32 7.34 -11.12 -9.02
CA LYS A 32 8.44 -11.42 -8.08
C LYS A 32 9.58 -10.39 -8.13
N SER A 33 9.98 -9.96 -9.33
CA SER A 33 11.02 -8.95 -9.51
C SER A 33 10.69 -7.60 -8.86
N GLN A 34 9.40 -7.25 -8.75
CA GLN A 34 8.95 -6.05 -8.07
C GLN A 34 9.07 -6.19 -6.56
N ILE A 35 8.73 -7.36 -5.99
CA ILE A 35 8.95 -7.68 -4.57
C ILE A 35 10.44 -7.57 -4.25
N ASP A 36 11.30 -8.19 -5.05
CA ASP A 36 12.76 -8.15 -4.84
C ASP A 36 13.29 -6.70 -4.87
N THR A 37 12.77 -5.88 -5.78
CA THR A 37 13.11 -4.44 -5.86
C THR A 37 12.68 -3.70 -4.61
N ALA A 38 11.44 -3.88 -4.16
CA ALA A 38 10.91 -3.25 -2.96
C ALA A 38 11.70 -3.66 -1.71
N VAL A 39 12.02 -4.95 -1.55
CA VAL A 39 12.81 -5.44 -0.41
C VAL A 39 14.21 -4.84 -0.39
N ASN A 40 14.86 -4.72 -1.55
CA ASN A 40 16.19 -4.11 -1.64
C ASN A 40 16.14 -2.61 -1.28
N GLN A 41 15.15 -1.87 -1.78
CA GLN A 41 14.96 -0.46 -1.43
C GLN A 41 14.64 -0.29 0.07
N ALA A 42 13.82 -1.16 0.65
CA ALA A 42 13.49 -1.15 2.07
C ALA A 42 14.73 -1.33 2.94
N LYS A 43 15.60 -2.29 2.60
CA LYS A 43 16.86 -2.53 3.32
C LYS A 43 17.84 -1.36 3.21
N LEU A 44 17.93 -0.73 2.03
CA LEU A 44 18.75 0.47 1.84
C LEU A 44 18.25 1.62 2.72
N LEU A 45 16.94 1.86 2.74
CA LEU A 45 16.33 2.89 3.57
C LEU A 45 16.53 2.61 5.06
N TYR A 46 16.29 1.37 5.50
CA TYR A 46 16.51 0.95 6.89
C TYR A 46 17.94 1.24 7.34
N ASN A 47 18.94 0.83 6.56
CA ASN A 47 20.34 1.06 6.89
C ASN A 47 20.67 2.55 6.98
N SER A 48 20.12 3.36 6.08
CA SER A 48 20.31 4.81 6.09
C SER A 48 19.72 5.46 7.34
N GLU A 49 18.49 5.09 7.73
CA GLU A 49 17.83 5.61 8.92
C GLU A 49 18.48 5.11 10.22
N LYS A 50 18.94 3.85 10.24
CA LYS A 50 19.69 3.29 11.37
C LYS A 50 20.99 4.06 11.60
N GLN A 51 21.71 4.41 10.54
CA GLN A 51 22.93 5.24 10.62
C GLN A 51 22.64 6.65 11.13
N ARG A 52 21.44 7.18 10.90
CA ARG A 52 20.96 8.46 11.44
C ARG A 52 20.51 8.36 12.91
N GLY A 53 20.54 7.18 13.51
CA GLY A 53 20.11 6.95 14.89
C GLY A 53 18.59 6.96 15.04
N ARG A 54 17.82 6.68 13.98
CA ARG A 54 16.37 6.54 14.09
C ARG A 54 16.03 5.38 15.03
N ASP A 55 15.12 5.64 15.96
CA ASP A 55 14.59 4.63 16.84
C ASP A 55 13.51 3.80 16.14
N PHE A 56 13.59 2.49 16.29
CA PHE A 56 12.67 1.51 15.71
C PHE A 56 11.91 0.72 16.78
N SER A 57 12.13 0.98 18.07
CA SER A 57 11.54 0.21 19.17
C SER A 57 10.01 0.24 19.21
N ASN A 58 9.40 1.24 18.58
CA ASN A 58 7.94 1.36 18.51
C ASN A 58 7.35 0.76 17.22
N GLY A 59 8.15 0.12 16.38
CA GLY A 59 7.70 -0.40 15.08
C GLY A 59 7.15 0.69 14.15
N PRO A 60 7.87 1.81 13.92
CA PRO A 60 7.33 2.90 13.13
C PRO A 60 7.32 2.59 11.63
N CYS A 61 6.32 3.11 10.92
CA CYS A 61 6.39 3.27 9.47
C CYS A 61 7.71 3.96 9.07
N LEU A 62 8.42 3.36 8.11
CA LEU A 62 9.69 3.88 7.60
C LEU A 62 9.47 4.74 6.34
N SER A 63 8.52 4.36 5.48
CA SER A 63 8.15 5.17 4.31
C SER A 63 6.74 4.87 3.83
N ASN A 64 5.96 5.93 3.59
CA ASN A 64 4.65 5.87 2.91
C ASN A 64 4.75 5.79 1.38
N ALA A 65 5.95 5.93 0.82
CA ALA A 65 6.17 6.01 -0.62
C ALA A 65 7.55 5.42 -0.98
N LEU A 66 7.78 4.15 -0.65
CA LEU A 66 9.03 3.45 -1.00
C LEU A 66 9.23 3.42 -2.52
N MET A 67 8.16 3.05 -3.21
CA MET A 67 8.00 3.02 -4.65
C MET A 67 6.50 3.07 -4.98
N PRO A 68 6.06 3.21 -6.24
CA PRO A 68 4.64 3.38 -6.56
C PRO A 68 3.75 2.28 -5.97
N GLY A 69 2.90 2.65 -5.00
CA GLY A 69 1.97 1.76 -4.31
C GLY A 69 2.58 0.91 -3.18
N TRP A 70 3.83 1.17 -2.76
CA TRP A 70 4.55 0.42 -1.74
C TRP A 70 4.94 1.27 -0.54
N VAL A 71 4.78 0.68 0.65
CA VAL A 71 5.30 1.21 1.91
C VAL A 71 6.40 0.32 2.49
N VAL A 72 7.13 0.83 3.49
CA VAL A 72 7.98 0.01 4.37
C VAL A 72 7.54 0.22 5.80
N ASP A 73 7.17 -0.87 6.44
CA ASP A 73 6.75 -0.91 7.84
C ASP A 73 7.81 -1.62 8.69
N ILE A 74 7.96 -1.20 9.93
CA ILE A 74 8.83 -1.86 10.92
C ILE A 74 7.92 -2.50 11.96
N ALA A 75 8.14 -3.77 12.30
CA ALA A 75 7.37 -4.46 13.33
C ALA A 75 8.26 -5.34 14.19
N HIS A 76 7.77 -5.78 15.35
CA HIS A 76 8.43 -6.84 16.09
C HIS A 76 8.17 -8.20 15.46
N ASN A 77 9.08 -9.15 15.70
CA ASN A 77 8.92 -10.55 15.29
C ASN A 77 9.35 -11.48 16.45
N PRO A 78 8.42 -12.05 17.23
CA PRO A 78 6.95 -11.98 17.07
C PRO A 78 6.37 -10.57 17.23
N ARG A 79 5.26 -10.29 16.52
CA ARG A 79 4.53 -9.01 16.63
C ARG A 79 4.08 -8.77 18.07
N GLN A 80 4.13 -7.51 18.49
CA GLN A 80 3.70 -7.01 19.78
C GLN A 80 2.46 -6.12 19.63
N GLU A 81 1.79 -5.80 20.74
CA GLU A 81 0.60 -4.93 20.71
C GLU A 81 0.89 -3.54 20.15
N ILE A 82 2.10 -3.01 20.42
CA ILE A 82 2.55 -1.72 19.92
C ILE A 82 2.59 -1.65 18.38
N ASP A 83 2.82 -2.77 17.68
CA ASP A 83 2.85 -2.83 16.21
C ASP A 83 1.47 -2.71 15.57
N ASN A 84 0.40 -2.77 16.37
CA ASN A 84 -0.98 -2.65 15.89
C ASN A 84 -1.56 -1.26 16.14
N LEU A 85 -0.83 -0.38 16.82
CA LEU A 85 -1.22 1.02 16.98
C LEU A 85 -1.22 1.73 15.62
N VAL A 86 -2.23 2.55 15.37
CA VAL A 86 -2.43 3.20 14.05
C VAL A 86 -1.29 4.16 13.75
N GLU A 87 -0.78 4.85 14.77
CA GLU A 87 0.36 5.76 14.69
C GLU A 87 1.68 5.09 14.28
N ASN A 88 1.80 3.78 14.46
CA ASN A 88 2.98 3.01 14.08
C ASN A 88 2.86 2.42 12.67
N GLN A 89 1.64 2.33 12.14
CA GLN A 89 1.40 1.81 10.79
C GLN A 89 1.61 2.89 9.71
N CYS A 90 1.97 2.47 8.50
CA CYS A 90 2.05 3.40 7.38
C CYS A 90 0.67 3.90 6.95
N ALA A 91 0.42 5.20 7.12
CA ALA A 91 -0.83 5.86 6.73
C ALA A 91 -1.25 5.55 5.29
N ALA A 92 -0.31 5.51 4.33
CA ALA A 92 -0.64 5.19 2.94
C ALA A 92 -1.24 3.79 2.77
N PHE A 93 -0.80 2.82 3.58
CA PHE A 93 -1.37 1.47 3.57
C PHE A 93 -2.71 1.42 4.31
N VAL A 94 -2.83 2.11 5.45
CA VAL A 94 -4.07 2.21 6.23
C VAL A 94 -5.19 2.91 5.45
N GLU A 95 -4.86 3.97 4.71
CA GLU A 95 -5.78 4.75 3.87
C GLU A 95 -6.05 4.10 2.50
N GLY A 96 -5.27 3.07 2.14
CA GLY A 96 -5.43 2.33 0.88
C GLY A 96 -4.83 2.99 -0.36
N SER A 97 -4.05 4.07 -0.21
CA SER A 97 -3.31 4.71 -1.31
C SER A 97 -2.07 3.91 -1.73
N ALA A 98 -1.54 3.08 -0.82
CA ALA A 98 -0.59 2.02 -1.10
C ALA A 98 -1.24 0.66 -0.82
N GLN A 99 -1.03 -0.31 -1.72
CA GLN A 99 -1.63 -1.64 -1.63
C GLN A 99 -0.61 -2.73 -1.29
N HIS A 100 0.67 -2.36 -1.29
CA HIS A 100 1.79 -3.26 -1.06
C HIS A 100 2.67 -2.76 0.06
N PHE A 101 3.37 -3.68 0.72
CA PHE A 101 4.29 -3.33 1.77
C PHE A 101 5.45 -4.31 1.86
N VAL A 102 6.57 -3.79 2.36
CA VAL A 102 7.67 -4.59 2.92
C VAL A 102 7.62 -4.40 4.42
N GLU A 103 7.55 -5.50 5.17
CA GLU A 103 7.60 -5.48 6.64
C GLU A 103 8.97 -6.02 7.08
N LEU A 104 9.75 -5.15 7.73
CA LEU A 104 11.04 -5.52 8.33
C LEU A 104 10.90 -5.62 9.85
N ASP A 105 11.73 -6.45 10.48
CA ASP A 105 11.85 -6.43 11.93
C ASP A 105 12.67 -5.22 12.42
N ILE A 106 12.70 -4.99 13.74
CA ILE A 106 13.49 -3.91 14.36
C ILE A 106 14.99 -3.97 14.03
N ASN A 107 15.50 -5.14 13.62
CA ASN A 107 16.88 -5.37 13.22
C ASN A 107 17.11 -5.25 11.69
N GLY A 108 16.06 -4.99 10.91
CA GLY A 108 16.10 -4.85 9.46
C GLY A 108 15.99 -6.17 8.69
N ASN A 109 15.65 -7.27 9.36
CA ASN A 109 15.40 -8.55 8.71
C ASN A 109 14.02 -8.55 8.06
N LEU A 110 13.89 -9.19 6.90
CA LEU A 110 12.60 -9.30 6.22
C LEU A 110 11.67 -10.23 7.01
N ILE A 111 10.48 -9.75 7.38
CA ILE A 111 9.38 -10.57 7.90
C ILE A 111 8.54 -11.06 6.71
N ARG A 112 8.04 -10.14 5.87
CA ARG A 112 7.23 -10.45 4.69
C ARG A 112 7.18 -9.27 3.70
N ALA A 113 6.81 -9.55 2.46
CA ALA A 113 6.53 -8.55 1.44
C ALA A 113 5.43 -9.03 0.50
N LYS A 114 4.46 -8.17 0.18
CA LYS A 114 3.34 -8.47 -0.72
C LYS A 114 2.66 -7.20 -1.24
#